data_AF-A0A2E5SP46-F1
#
_entry.id   AF-A0A2E5SP46-F1
#
_cell.length_a   1.000
_cell.length_b   1.000
_cell.length_c   1.000
_cell.angle_alpha   90.00
_cell.angle_beta   90.00
_cell.angle_gamma   90.00
#
_symmetry.space_group_name_H-M   'P 1'
#
loop_
_entity.id
_entity.type
_entity.pdbx_description
1 polymer ?
#
loop_
_entity_poly.entity_id
_entity_poly.type
_entity_poly.pdbx_seq_one_letter_code
_entity_poly.pdbx_strand_id
1 'polypeptide(L)'
;MSKTSARLDLRIDPAIKELAARASALTGSHSLSEFVIQAIREKSARVIEEAEVYRLNSQSFDAFVAACEAAPAPNEALLSAKRRRNKRIENGDLEVRTIR
;
A
#
# COMPACT_ATOMS: atom_id res chain seq x y z
N MET A 1 -5.71 27.28 11.21
CA MET A 1 -4.99 26.08 10.74
C MET A 1 -4.19 26.48 9.51
N SER A 2 -2.86 26.50 9.60
CA SER A 2 -2.00 26.89 8.47
C SER A 2 -2.19 25.89 7.32
N LYS A 3 -2.72 26.34 6.18
CA LYS A 3 -2.82 25.54 4.96
C LYS A 3 -1.42 25.50 4.33
N THR A 4 -0.57 24.61 4.81
CA THR A 4 0.75 24.39 4.19
C THR A 4 0.52 23.69 2.85
N SER A 5 0.60 24.42 1.75
CA SER A 5 0.58 23.84 0.41
C SER A 5 1.96 23.25 0.09
N ALA A 6 1.97 22.03 -0.45
CA ALA A 6 3.17 21.42 -1.01
C ALA A 6 3.15 21.58 -2.53
N ARG A 7 4.31 21.86 -3.13
CA ARG A 7 4.45 22.03 -4.58
C ARG A 7 5.02 20.76 -5.21
N LEU A 8 4.46 20.37 -6.35
CA LEU A 8 4.91 19.25 -7.17
C LEU A 8 5.34 19.79 -8.53
N ASP A 9 6.64 19.89 -8.78
CA ASP A 9 7.19 20.34 -10.06
C ASP A 9 7.43 19.13 -10.97
N LEU A 10 6.73 19.10 -12.12
CA LEU A 10 6.78 18.00 -13.08
C LEU A 10 7.17 18.51 -14.47
N ARG A 11 8.07 17.78 -15.12
CA ARG A 11 8.25 17.87 -16.57
C ARG A 11 7.50 16.71 -17.20
N ILE A 12 6.58 17.01 -18.08
CA ILE A 12 5.78 16.01 -18.79
C ILE A 12 5.97 16.17 -20.29
N ASP A 13 5.87 15.06 -21.00
CA ASP A 13 5.83 15.06 -22.46
C ASP A 13 4.65 15.92 -22.96
N PRO A 14 4.83 16.76 -24.00
CA PRO A 14 3.74 17.56 -24.57
C PRO A 14 2.50 16.74 -24.94
N ALA A 15 2.67 15.51 -25.46
CA ALA A 15 1.54 14.65 -25.81
C ALA A 15 0.73 14.24 -24.58
N ILE A 16 1.39 14.01 -23.43
CA ILE A 16 0.72 13.72 -22.16
C ILE A 16 -0.04 14.94 -21.66
N LYS A 17 0.52 16.14 -21.82
CA LYS A 17 -0.16 17.39 -21.49
C LYS A 17 -1.43 17.58 -22.32
N GLU A 18 -1.37 17.36 -23.63
CA GLU A 18 -2.52 17.48 -24.53
C GLU A 18 -3.61 16.44 -24.20
N LEU A 19 -3.20 15.20 -23.91
CA LEU A 19 -4.12 14.15 -23.49
C LEU A 19 -4.86 14.53 -22.19
N ALA A 20 -4.11 15.00 -21.19
CA ALA A 20 -4.68 15.42 -19.91
C ALA A 20 -5.57 16.67 -20.06
N ALA A 21 -5.22 17.62 -20.93
CA ALA A 21 -6.04 18.78 -21.23
C ALA A 21 -7.38 18.40 -21.87
N ARG A 22 -7.36 17.47 -22.83
CA ARG A 22 -8.57 16.92 -23.43
C ARG A 22 -9.43 16.20 -22.38
N ALA A 23 -8.82 15.35 -21.56
CA ALA A 23 -9.54 14.62 -20.51
C ALA A 23 -10.19 15.59 -19.49
N SER A 24 -9.43 16.61 -19.04
CA SER A 24 -9.92 17.68 -18.16
C SER A 24 -11.14 18.40 -18.71
N ALA A 25 -11.15 18.70 -20.02
CA ALA A 25 -12.29 19.36 -20.68
C ALA A 25 -13.53 18.44 -20.72
N LEU A 26 -13.33 17.14 -20.96
CA LEU A 26 -14.41 16.15 -21.00
C LEU A 26 -15.01 15.88 -19.62
N THR A 27 -14.19 15.88 -18.57
CA THR A 27 -14.66 15.67 -17.19
C THR A 27 -15.22 16.92 -16.54
N GLY A 28 -15.13 18.09 -17.20
CA GLY A 28 -15.63 19.36 -16.68
C GLY A 28 -14.80 19.93 -15.52
N SER A 29 -13.52 19.58 -15.43
CA SER A 29 -12.63 20.12 -14.39
C SER A 29 -12.33 21.61 -14.66
N HIS A 30 -12.25 22.44 -13.62
CA HIS A 30 -12.05 23.88 -13.77
C HIS A 30 -10.66 24.24 -14.31
N SER A 31 -9.67 23.36 -14.14
CA SER A 31 -8.34 23.52 -14.70
C SER A 31 -7.63 22.18 -14.93
N LEU A 32 -6.61 22.18 -15.79
CA LEU A 32 -5.73 21.03 -15.98
C LEU A 32 -5.04 20.61 -14.66
N SER A 33 -4.64 21.57 -13.82
CA SER A 33 -4.01 21.28 -12.54
C SER A 33 -4.97 20.55 -11.59
N GLU A 34 -6.23 20.96 -11.54
CA GLU A 34 -7.25 20.27 -10.75
C GLU A 34 -7.47 18.84 -11.24
N PHE A 35 -7.58 18.65 -12.55
CA PHE A 35 -7.70 17.32 -13.16
C PHE A 35 -6.51 16.42 -12.77
N VAL A 36 -5.29 16.94 -12.88
CA VAL A 36 -4.07 16.19 -12.52
C VAL A 36 -4.05 15.84 -11.02
N ILE A 37 -4.47 16.75 -10.14
CA ILE A 37 -4.56 16.47 -8.70
C ILE A 37 -5.56 15.33 -8.43
N GLN A 38 -6.72 15.35 -9.07
CA GLN A 38 -7.71 14.28 -8.93
C GLN A 38 -7.18 12.95 -9.46
N ALA A 39 -6.55 12.95 -10.64
CA ALA A 39 -5.96 11.75 -11.22
C ALA A 39 -4.88 11.14 -10.32
N ILE A 40 -4.01 11.97 -9.73
CA ILE A 40 -3.01 11.53 -8.74
C ILE A 40 -3.71 10.91 -7.53
N ARG A 41 -4.71 11.59 -6.96
CA ARG A 41 -5.44 11.11 -5.78
C ARG A 41 -6.08 9.75 -6.03
N GLU A 42 -6.77 9.59 -7.16
CA GLU A 42 -7.44 8.33 -7.51
C GLU A 42 -6.44 7.20 -7.77
N LYS A 43 -5.35 7.47 -8.52
CA LYS A 43 -4.35 6.44 -8.80
C LYS A 43 -3.60 6.04 -7.53
N SER A 44 -3.22 6.99 -6.69
CA SER A 44 -2.58 6.72 -5.39
C SER A 44 -3.48 5.89 -4.48
N ALA A 45 -4.76 6.25 -4.35
CA ALA A 45 -5.70 5.48 -3.53
C ALA A 45 -5.82 4.03 -4.01
N ARG A 46 -5.93 3.81 -5.33
CA ARG A 46 -5.98 2.45 -5.90
C ARG A 46 -4.69 1.67 -5.65
N VAL A 47 -3.53 2.28 -5.84
CA VAL A 47 -2.23 1.61 -5.62
C VAL A 47 -2.05 1.21 -4.16
N ILE A 48 -2.43 2.08 -3.22
CA ILE A 48 -2.38 1.76 -1.79
C ILE A 48 -3.36 0.63 -1.46
N GLU A 49 -4.59 0.72 -1.94
CA GLU A 49 -5.60 -0.32 -1.73
C GLU A 49 -5.13 -1.68 -2.28
N GLU A 50 -4.62 -1.72 -3.51
CA GLU A 50 -4.09 -2.95 -4.13
C GLU A 50 -2.90 -3.54 -3.36
N ALA A 51 -2.08 -2.71 -2.72
CA ALA A 51 -0.93 -3.17 -1.95
C ALA A 51 -1.28 -3.63 -0.54
N GLU A 52 -2.28 -3.01 0.10
CA GLU A 52 -2.58 -3.21 1.52
C GLU A 52 -3.82 -4.09 1.75
N VAL A 53 -4.71 -4.21 0.77
CA VAL A 53 -5.98 -4.93 0.90
C VAL A 53 -5.93 -6.26 0.14
N TYR A 54 -5.91 -7.35 0.91
CA TYR A 54 -6.12 -8.69 0.37
C TYR A 54 -7.61 -8.96 0.19
N ARG A 55 -8.09 -8.94 -1.06
CA ARG A 55 -9.46 -9.33 -1.38
C ARG A 55 -9.54 -10.86 -1.54
N LEU A 56 -10.22 -11.51 -0.61
CA LEU A 56 -10.49 -12.95 -0.68
C LEU A 56 -11.88 -13.20 -1.26
N ASN A 57 -12.01 -14.25 -2.09
CA ASN A 57 -13.34 -14.79 -2.39
C ASN A 57 -13.91 -15.47 -1.14
N SER A 58 -15.22 -15.74 -1.14
CA SER A 58 -15.91 -16.30 0.03
C SER A 58 -15.27 -17.60 0.53
N GLN A 59 -14.92 -18.52 -0.37
CA GLN A 59 -14.29 -19.79 0.01
C GLN A 59 -12.92 -19.59 0.67
N SER A 60 -12.08 -18.71 0.14
CA SER A 60 -10.79 -18.38 0.73
C SER A 60 -10.94 -17.64 2.06
N PHE A 61 -11.97 -16.82 2.20
CA PHE A 61 -12.28 -16.14 3.46
C PHE A 61 -12.71 -17.13 4.54
N ASP A 62 -13.61 -18.07 4.23
CA ASP A 62 -14.04 -19.11 5.17
C ASP A 62 -12.86 -19.99 5.62
N ALA A 63 -11.99 -20.38 4.68
CA ALA A 63 -10.78 -21.13 4.99
C ALA A 63 -9.81 -20.34 5.89
N PHE A 64 -9.67 -19.03 5.65
CA PHE A 64 -8.86 -18.14 6.48
C PHE A 64 -9.42 -18.03 7.90
N VAL A 65 -10.73 -17.78 8.04
CA VAL A 65 -11.39 -17.70 9.36
C VAL A 65 -11.25 -19.02 10.12
N ALA A 66 -11.52 -20.16 9.47
CA ALA A 66 -11.35 -21.47 10.09
C ALA A 66 -9.91 -21.72 10.56
N ALA A 67 -8.91 -21.29 9.78
CA ALA A 67 -7.50 -21.39 10.17
C ALA A 67 -7.15 -20.48 11.36
N CYS A 68 -7.80 -19.32 11.50
CA CYS A 68 -7.64 -18.45 12.67
C CYS A 68 -8.29 -19.02 13.92
N GLU A 69 -9.50 -19.57 13.81
CA GLU A 69 -10.26 -20.14 14.94
C GLU A 69 -9.67 -21.47 15.42
N ALA A 70 -9.14 -22.29 14.50
CA ALA A 70 -8.54 -23.59 14.78
C ALA A 70 -7.04 -23.60 14.44
N ALA A 71 -6.30 -22.61 14.93
CA ALA A 71 -4.87 -22.49 14.66
C ALA A 71 -4.09 -23.73 15.15
N PRO A 72 -3.37 -24.45 14.27
CA PRO A 72 -2.61 -25.63 14.67
C PRO A 72 -1.37 -25.25 15.49
N ALA A 73 -0.86 -26.20 16.26
CA ALA A 73 0.41 -26.03 16.96
C ALA A 73 1.56 -25.77 15.96
N PRO A 74 2.51 -24.88 16.27
CA PRO A 74 3.69 -24.66 15.44
C PRO A 74 4.45 -25.95 15.16
N ASN A 75 4.83 -26.18 13.91
CA ASN A 75 5.65 -27.35 13.56
C ASN A 75 7.12 -27.18 14.00
N GLU A 76 7.87 -28.29 13.97
CA GLU A 76 9.30 -28.38 14.28
C GLU A 76 10.16 -27.33 13.55
N ALA A 77 9.85 -27.07 12.27
CA ALA A 77 10.57 -26.10 11.45
C ALA A 77 10.37 -24.66 11.95
N LEU A 78 9.13 -24.29 12.28
CA LEU A 78 8.79 -22.97 12.81
C LEU A 78 9.38 -22.74 14.21
N LEU A 79 9.33 -23.76 15.08
CA LEU A 79 9.99 -23.72 16.40
C LEU A 79 11.50 -23.55 16.27
N SER A 80 12.13 -24.27 15.33
CA SER A 80 13.56 -24.14 15.05
C SER A 80 13.93 -22.76 14.51
N ALA A 81 13.10 -22.18 13.63
CA ALA A 81 13.29 -20.82 13.13
C ALA A 81 13.20 -19.77 14.27
N LYS A 82 12.23 -19.91 15.17
CA LYS A 82 12.10 -19.06 16.37
C LYS A 82 13.35 -19.14 17.26
N ARG A 83 13.86 -20.36 17.53
CA ARG A 83 15.10 -20.55 18.31
C ARG A 83 16.31 -19.86 17.65
N ARG A 84 16.49 -20.01 16.33
CA ARG A 84 17.57 -19.34 15.60
C ARG A 84 17.46 -17.81 15.69
N ARG A 85 16.24 -17.27 15.54
CA ARG A 85 15.99 -15.83 15.68
C ARG A 85 16.37 -15.35 17.09
N ASN A 86 15.94 -16.05 18.13
CA ASN A 86 16.23 -15.66 19.52
C ASN A 86 17.74 -15.63 19.81
N LYS A 87 18.48 -16.65 19.38
CA LYS A 87 19.95 -16.66 19.52
C LYS A 87 20.61 -15.45 18.86
N ARG A 88 20.15 -15.06 17.66
CA ARG A 88 20.68 -13.87 16.97
C ARG A 88 20.37 -12.57 17.71
N ILE A 89 19.24 -12.50 18.41
CA ILE A 89 18.90 -11.35 19.25
C ILE A 89 19.80 -11.34 20.50
N GLU A 90 19.96 -12.48 21.18
CA GLU A 90 20.83 -12.65 22.36
C GLU A 90 22.30 -12.30 22.05
N ASN A 91 22.78 -12.70 20.88
CA ASN A 91 24.14 -12.42 20.42
C ASN A 91 24.34 -10.96 19.94
N GLY A 92 23.27 -10.17 19.82
CA GLY A 92 23.34 -8.81 19.27
C GLY A 92 23.40 -8.73 17.74
N ASP A 93 23.29 -9.86 17.03
CA ASP A 93 23.30 -9.95 15.56
C ASP A 93 21.99 -9.43 14.92
N LEU A 94 20.95 -9.18 15.72
CA LEU A 94 19.64 -8.74 15.26
C LEU A 94 19.01 -7.72 16.21
N GLU A 95 18.79 -6.50 15.74
CA GLU A 95 17.96 -5.51 16.45
C GLU A 95 16.48 -5.75 16.16
N VAL A 96 15.67 -5.86 17.21
CA VAL A 96 14.21 -5.98 17.07
C VAL A 96 13.59 -4.58 17.09
N ARG A 97 13.23 -4.07 15.91
CA ARG A 97 12.35 -2.90 15.84
C ARG A 97 10.92 -3.34 16.15
N THR A 98 10.41 -2.88 17.28
CA THR A 98 8.98 -3.01 17.58
C THR A 98 8.29 -1.86 16.85
N ILE A 99 7.54 -2.18 15.79
CA ILE A 99 6.63 -1.23 15.16
C ILE A 99 5.52 -0.98 16.18
N ARG A 100 5.42 0.25 16.70
CA ARG A 100 4.31 0.69 17.56
C ARG A 100 3.14 1.12 16.71
#